data_AF-A0A2E0V8G7-F1
#
_entry.id   AF-A0A2E0V8G7-F1
#
_cell.length_a   1.000
_cell.length_b   1.000
_cell.length_c   1.000
_cell.angle_alpha   90.00
_cell.angle_beta   90.00
_cell.angle_gamma   90.00
#
_symmetry.space_group_name_H-M   'P 1'
#
loop_
_entity.id
_entity.type
_entity.pdbx_description
1 polymer ?
#
loop_
_entity_poly.entity_id
_entity_poly.type
_entity_poly.pdbx_seq_one_letter_code
_entity_poly.pdbx_strand_id
1 'polypeptide(L)'
;MAKQFTKRDRRFLGIGVQGAIRGFFGGNAFLSIAILALICLFLIKEAYQFFPQHHAGLQLYRQSGLEYVDHIKRQVDGHTKLEGLVAQAYYAELEDIAGKERSIVEAFYGMSDLASSKGEDQIDALYEAQEALAELEEQDDKEATARAREAEKAARSNWLSALERIANSFVREEIDPYGRLAGDDWTLLVESLQEWDPVNEVPPPLVSNAEEDMAKKMSSFEEAKTEFESAVVELRDFKERFRMTAMAVKDEAVADLTAEARKKALMEGAAAAQDPEERERMAGEAAAIVIQETFPFDAKAVQYYESKEEHAKLAEAYLEKLEAAIKSLPKVPGSERALQSFEELKRGLPEFLTEFEKDSGKLQEWRHDEPFSMGISILMFFFGKDWVTNSDWHEFFGLLPLLTGS
;
A
#
# COMPACT_ATOMS: atom_id res chain seq x y z
N MET A 1 25.98 21.50 79.79
CA MET A 1 25.62 22.09 78.47
C MET A 1 24.30 21.46 78.04
N ALA A 2 23.17 22.13 78.27
CA ALA A 2 22.53 23.10 77.37
C ALA A 2 21.63 22.45 76.30
N LYS A 3 20.33 22.42 76.65
CA LYS A 3 19.11 22.55 75.83
C LYS A 3 18.93 21.60 74.64
N GLN A 4 18.22 20.49 74.90
CA GLN A 4 17.48 19.78 73.87
C GLN A 4 16.13 20.51 73.63
N PHE A 5 15.99 21.15 72.47
CA PHE A 5 14.74 21.76 72.02
C PHE A 5 13.67 20.68 71.83
N THR A 6 12.68 20.64 72.72
CA THR A 6 11.45 19.86 72.51
C THR A 6 10.59 20.60 71.49
N LYS A 7 10.60 20.15 70.22
CA LYS A 7 9.63 20.58 69.22
C LYS A 7 8.24 20.20 69.73
N ARG A 8 7.46 21.23 70.04
CA ARG A 8 6.09 21.13 70.54
C ARG A 8 5.21 20.54 69.43
N ASP A 9 4.93 19.25 69.54
CA ASP A 9 4.09 18.49 68.62
C ASP A 9 2.67 19.06 68.71
N ARG A 10 2.29 19.89 67.73
CA ARG A 10 0.96 20.51 67.66
C ARG A 10 -0.03 19.41 67.30
N ARG A 11 -0.73 18.91 68.31
CA ARG A 11 -1.86 17.98 68.17
C ARG A 11 -3.12 18.79 67.86
N PHE A 12 -3.81 18.47 66.77
CA PHE A 12 -5.11 19.04 66.43
C PHE A 12 -6.12 17.88 66.43
N LEU A 13 -7.20 18.00 67.22
CA LEU A 13 -8.23 16.94 67.39
C LEU A 13 -7.66 15.55 67.76
N GLY A 14 -6.70 15.50 68.68
CA GLY A 14 -6.20 14.23 69.24
C GLY A 14 -5.24 13.43 68.35
N ILE A 15 -4.98 13.88 67.12
CA ILE A 15 -4.03 13.24 66.18
C ILE A 15 -2.83 14.18 66.00
N GLY A 16 -1.61 13.67 66.15
CA GLY A 16 -0.40 14.45 65.86
C GLY A 16 -0.29 14.73 64.36
N VAL A 17 0.21 15.91 63.95
CA VAL A 17 0.34 16.29 62.53
C VAL A 17 1.16 15.26 61.73
N GLN A 18 2.17 14.63 62.34
CA GLN A 18 2.90 13.50 61.74
C GLN A 18 2.06 12.22 61.59
N GLY A 19 1.11 11.98 62.50
CA GLY A 19 0.14 10.88 62.43
C GLY A 19 -0.96 11.10 61.38
N ALA A 20 -1.41 12.34 61.22
CA ALA A 20 -2.34 12.73 60.16
C ALA A 20 -1.70 12.62 58.76
N ILE A 21 -0.45 13.06 58.62
CA ILE A 21 0.33 12.92 57.38
C ILE A 21 0.62 11.44 57.06
N ARG A 22 1.01 10.61 58.04
CA ARG A 22 1.18 9.15 57.85
C ARG A 22 -0.14 8.44 57.52
N GLY A 23 -1.26 8.84 58.11
CA GLY A 23 -2.58 8.32 57.79
C GLY A 23 -3.06 8.75 56.40
N PHE A 24 -2.78 9.99 55.99
CA PHE A 24 -3.10 10.51 54.66
C PHE A 24 -2.26 9.85 53.56
N PHE A 25 -0.94 9.75 53.73
CA PHE A 25 -0.06 9.06 52.78
C PHE A 25 -0.23 7.53 52.82
N GLY A 26 -0.47 6.92 53.98
CA GLY A 26 -0.76 5.49 54.11
C GLY A 26 -2.12 5.10 53.54
N GLY A 27 -3.14 5.96 53.71
CA GLY A 27 -4.45 5.78 53.09
C GLY A 27 -4.43 5.98 51.58
N ASN A 28 -3.68 6.96 51.07
CA ASN A 28 -3.53 7.18 49.63
C ASN A 28 -2.66 6.10 48.96
N ALA A 29 -1.61 5.61 49.62
CA ALA A 29 -0.81 4.50 49.15
C ALA A 29 -1.60 3.18 49.16
N PHE A 30 -2.37 2.91 50.23
CA PHE A 30 -3.27 1.76 50.28
C PHE A 30 -4.34 1.83 49.19
N LEU A 31 -4.96 3.00 48.98
CA LEU A 31 -5.92 3.22 47.91
C LEU A 31 -5.28 2.99 46.52
N SER A 32 -4.06 3.49 46.31
CA SER A 32 -3.33 3.28 45.05
C SER A 32 -2.99 1.81 44.82
N ILE A 33 -2.55 1.08 45.86
CA ILE A 33 -2.30 -0.36 45.80
C ILE A 33 -3.59 -1.13 45.52
N ALA A 34 -4.71 -0.74 46.16
CA ALA A 34 -6.01 -1.35 45.94
C ALA A 34 -6.54 -1.10 44.53
N ILE A 35 -6.40 0.12 44.01
CA ILE A 35 -6.74 0.46 42.62
C ILE A 35 -5.87 -0.33 41.65
N LEU A 36 -4.55 -0.40 41.86
CA LEU A 36 -3.65 -1.19 41.03
C LEU A 36 -4.04 -2.68 41.06
N ALA A 37 -4.37 -3.23 42.23
CA ALA A 37 -4.84 -4.60 42.37
C ALA A 37 -6.17 -4.81 41.62
N LEU A 38 -7.11 -3.87 41.67
CA LEU A 38 -8.36 -3.92 40.91
C LEU A 38 -8.13 -3.83 39.41
N ILE A 39 -7.21 -2.97 38.95
CA ILE A 39 -6.80 -2.90 37.54
C ILE A 39 -6.18 -4.23 37.11
N CYS A 40 -5.26 -4.81 37.89
CA CYS A 40 -4.68 -6.11 37.61
C CYS A 40 -5.73 -7.22 37.54
N LEU A 41 -6.70 -7.24 38.47
CA LEU A 41 -7.80 -8.21 38.45
C LEU A 41 -8.71 -8.02 37.24
N PHE A 42 -8.99 -6.78 36.85
CA PHE A 42 -9.74 -6.46 35.65
C PHE A 42 -9.01 -6.95 34.40
N LEU A 43 -7.71 -6.67 34.26
CA LEU A 43 -6.89 -7.14 33.14
C LEU A 43 -6.84 -8.67 33.06
N ILE A 44 -6.74 -9.38 34.20
CA ILE A 44 -6.79 -10.84 34.24
C ILE A 44 -8.16 -11.35 33.78
N LYS A 45 -9.24 -10.71 34.22
CA LYS A 45 -10.61 -11.07 33.82
C LYS A 45 -10.81 -10.88 32.31
N GLU A 46 -10.40 -9.74 31.77
CA GLU A 46 -10.48 -9.46 30.34
C GLU A 46 -9.61 -10.44 29.55
N ALA A 47 -8.38 -10.72 30.00
CA ALA A 47 -7.50 -11.71 29.37
C ALA A 47 -8.13 -13.12 29.36
N TYR A 48 -8.78 -13.53 30.44
CA TYR A 48 -9.48 -14.82 30.53
C TYR A 48 -10.63 -14.93 29.51
N GLN A 49 -11.30 -13.82 29.18
CA GLN A 49 -12.35 -13.80 28.16
C GLN A 49 -11.79 -13.65 26.74
N PHE A 50 -10.69 -12.92 26.59
CA PHE A 50 -10.03 -12.66 25.31
C PHE A 50 -9.38 -13.91 24.70
N PHE A 51 -8.58 -14.66 25.45
CA PHE A 51 -7.80 -15.76 24.87
C PHE A 51 -8.64 -16.88 24.24
N PRO A 52 -9.77 -17.31 24.82
CA PRO A 52 -10.67 -18.26 24.15
C PRO A 52 -11.25 -17.73 22.83
N GLN A 53 -11.63 -16.45 22.80
CA GLN A 53 -12.15 -15.81 21.58
C GLN A 53 -11.06 -15.70 20.51
N HIS A 54 -9.87 -15.24 20.90
CA HIS A 54 -8.70 -15.20 20.03
C HIS A 54 -8.33 -16.60 19.50
N HIS A 55 -8.38 -17.62 20.35
CA HIS A 55 -8.14 -18.99 19.94
C HIS A 55 -9.16 -19.48 18.90
N ALA A 56 -10.46 -19.23 19.12
CA ALA A 56 -11.51 -19.55 18.15
C ALA A 56 -11.32 -18.80 16.83
N GLY A 57 -10.88 -17.53 16.91
CA GLY A 57 -10.54 -16.74 15.74
C GLY A 57 -9.37 -17.32 14.93
N LEU A 58 -8.30 -17.78 15.59
CA LEU A 58 -7.17 -18.46 14.92
C LEU A 58 -7.62 -19.78 14.26
N GLN A 59 -8.47 -20.55 14.93
CA GLN A 59 -9.04 -21.76 14.34
C GLN A 59 -9.85 -21.43 13.09
N LEU A 60 -10.74 -20.44 13.17
CA LEU A 60 -11.54 -19.99 12.04
C LEU A 60 -10.65 -19.47 10.89
N TYR A 61 -9.58 -18.76 11.20
CA TYR A 61 -8.61 -18.26 10.23
C TYR A 61 -7.94 -19.40 9.45
N ARG A 62 -7.54 -20.47 10.13
CA ARG A 62 -7.04 -21.69 9.47
C ARG A 62 -8.14 -22.41 8.71
N GLN A 63 -9.28 -22.67 9.34
CA GLN A 63 -10.38 -23.42 8.72
C GLN A 63 -10.97 -22.74 7.48
N SER A 64 -10.96 -21.40 7.43
CA SER A 64 -11.39 -20.63 6.26
C SER A 64 -10.40 -20.67 5.11
N GLY A 65 -9.14 -21.06 5.34
CA GLY A 65 -8.08 -21.08 4.33
C GLY A 65 -7.25 -19.80 4.25
N LEU A 66 -7.41 -18.85 5.17
CA LEU A 66 -6.60 -17.62 5.14
C LEU A 66 -5.13 -17.90 5.42
N GLU A 67 -4.80 -18.87 6.28
CA GLU A 67 -3.41 -19.30 6.50
C GLU A 67 -2.76 -19.88 5.22
N TYR A 68 -3.54 -20.61 4.42
CA TYR A 68 -3.09 -21.12 3.12
C TYR A 68 -2.72 -19.96 2.19
N VAL A 69 -3.57 -18.94 2.13
CA VAL A 69 -3.33 -17.72 1.35
C VAL A 69 -2.09 -16.97 1.84
N ASP A 70 -1.86 -16.94 3.15
CA ASP A 70 -0.73 -16.24 3.75
C ASP A 70 0.64 -16.82 3.34
N HIS A 71 0.75 -18.14 3.15
CA HIS A 71 1.97 -18.73 2.60
C HIS A 71 2.27 -18.21 1.19
N ILE A 72 1.25 -18.11 0.34
CA ILE A 72 1.39 -17.55 -1.01
C ILE A 72 1.70 -16.06 -0.94
N LYS A 73 1.05 -15.35 -0.01
CA LYS A 73 1.28 -13.93 0.21
C LYS A 73 2.74 -13.64 0.58
N ARG A 74 3.37 -14.43 1.46
CA ARG A 74 4.79 -14.26 1.81
C ARG A 74 5.71 -14.44 0.60
N GLN A 75 5.39 -15.36 -0.31
CA GLN A 75 6.11 -15.54 -1.57
C GLN A 75 6.02 -14.29 -2.46
N VAL A 76 4.80 -13.77 -2.65
CA VAL A 76 4.56 -12.57 -3.47
C VAL A 76 5.19 -11.33 -2.83
N ASP A 77 5.00 -11.12 -1.53
CA ASP A 77 5.56 -9.98 -0.81
C ASP A 77 7.10 -10.02 -0.80
N GLY A 78 7.70 -11.22 -0.74
CA GLY A 78 9.14 -11.42 -0.88
C GLY A 78 9.66 -10.98 -2.25
N HIS A 79 8.95 -11.32 -3.33
CA HIS A 79 9.28 -10.82 -4.66
C HIS A 79 9.16 -9.30 -4.76
N THR A 80 8.08 -8.70 -4.22
CA THR A 80 7.89 -7.24 -4.22
C THR A 80 9.06 -6.50 -3.56
N LYS A 81 9.68 -7.08 -2.52
CA LYS A 81 10.90 -6.51 -1.92
C LYS A 81 12.08 -6.50 -2.90
N LEU A 82 12.27 -7.59 -3.65
CA LEU A 82 13.34 -7.68 -4.65
C LEU A 82 13.05 -6.75 -5.83
N GLU A 83 11.79 -6.65 -6.27
CA GLU A 83 11.31 -5.71 -7.29
C GLU A 83 11.65 -4.27 -6.89
N GLY A 84 11.42 -3.91 -5.63
CA GLY A 84 11.82 -2.60 -5.09
C GLY A 84 13.32 -2.31 -5.23
N LEU A 85 14.19 -3.30 -5.01
CA LEU A 85 15.63 -3.15 -5.19
C LEU A 85 16.02 -2.99 -6.67
N VAL A 86 15.38 -3.75 -7.57
CA VAL A 86 15.57 -3.62 -9.03
C VAL A 86 15.12 -2.25 -9.52
N ALA A 87 13.97 -1.76 -9.07
CA ALA A 87 13.46 -0.44 -9.41
C ALA A 87 14.37 0.68 -8.89
N GLN A 88 14.84 0.58 -7.63
CA GLN A 88 15.82 1.54 -7.09
C GLN A 88 17.10 1.58 -7.91
N ALA A 89 17.61 0.41 -8.32
CA ALA A 89 18.79 0.33 -9.17
C ALA A 89 18.53 0.92 -10.56
N TYR A 90 17.38 0.65 -11.16
CA TYR A 90 16.97 1.21 -12.44
C TYR A 90 16.95 2.75 -12.40
N TYR A 91 16.28 3.33 -11.40
CA TYR A 91 16.21 4.78 -11.29
C TYR A 91 17.55 5.41 -10.93
N ALA A 92 18.40 4.74 -10.15
CA ALA A 92 19.77 5.20 -9.89
C ALA A 92 20.63 5.19 -11.16
N GLU A 93 20.50 4.16 -11.99
CA GLU A 93 21.22 4.06 -13.26
C GLU A 93 20.72 5.11 -14.27
N LEU A 94 19.40 5.26 -14.38
CA LEU A 94 18.75 6.29 -15.20
C LEU A 94 19.29 7.68 -14.82
N GLU A 95 19.40 7.93 -13.53
CA GLU A 95 19.83 9.20 -12.96
C GLU A 95 21.28 9.55 -13.33
N ASP A 96 22.16 8.57 -13.44
CA ASP A 96 23.59 8.76 -13.73
C ASP A 96 23.89 8.72 -15.24
N ILE A 97 23.18 7.90 -16.01
CA ILE A 97 23.46 7.69 -17.45
C ILE A 97 22.62 8.60 -18.36
N ALA A 98 21.36 8.86 -17.98
CA ALA A 98 20.41 9.65 -18.75
C ALA A 98 19.87 10.84 -17.95
N GLY A 99 20.61 11.27 -16.93
CA GLY A 99 20.16 12.27 -15.97
C GLY A 99 19.81 13.62 -16.60
N LYS A 100 20.56 14.04 -17.62
CA LYS A 100 20.31 15.27 -18.36
C LYS A 100 19.06 15.14 -19.22
N GLU A 101 18.95 14.06 -19.99
CA GLU A 101 17.81 13.78 -20.85
C GLU A 101 16.52 13.72 -20.03
N ARG A 102 16.55 13.01 -18.90
CA ARG A 102 15.45 12.98 -17.95
C ARG A 102 15.04 14.37 -17.48
N SER A 103 15.99 15.22 -17.10
CA SER A 103 15.68 16.59 -16.68
C SER A 103 15.13 17.46 -17.81
N ILE A 104 15.55 17.25 -19.07
CA ILE A 104 14.95 17.94 -20.23
C ILE A 104 13.47 17.57 -20.34
N VAL A 105 13.16 16.27 -20.24
CA VAL A 105 11.79 15.75 -20.35
C VAL A 105 10.92 16.21 -19.18
N GLU A 106 11.35 15.99 -17.94
CA GLU A 106 10.60 16.39 -16.74
C GLU A 106 10.38 17.91 -16.68
N ALA A 107 11.42 18.71 -17.00
CA ALA A 107 11.31 20.16 -17.02
C ALA A 107 10.38 20.65 -18.13
N PHE A 108 10.43 20.02 -19.33
CA PHE A 108 9.50 20.34 -20.41
C PHE A 108 8.06 20.14 -19.96
N TYR A 109 7.71 18.97 -19.41
CA TYR A 109 6.34 18.70 -18.99
C TYR A 109 5.86 19.63 -17.87
N GLY A 110 6.74 19.96 -16.92
CA GLY A 110 6.43 20.99 -15.91
C GLY A 110 6.20 22.39 -16.51
N MET A 111 6.99 22.77 -17.53
CA MET A 111 6.82 24.05 -18.25
C MET A 111 5.57 24.06 -19.12
N SER A 112 5.29 22.97 -19.84
CA SER A 112 4.13 22.85 -20.72
C SER A 112 2.84 22.90 -19.93
N ASP A 113 2.76 22.24 -18.78
CA ASP A 113 1.59 22.31 -17.90
C ASP A 113 1.31 23.75 -17.44
N LEU A 114 2.35 24.46 -17.02
CA LEU A 114 2.21 25.86 -16.61
C LEU A 114 1.83 26.76 -17.78
N ALA A 115 2.40 26.51 -18.96
CA ALA A 115 2.12 27.28 -20.16
C ALA A 115 0.71 27.03 -20.70
N SER A 116 0.25 25.78 -20.68
CA SER A 116 -1.13 25.41 -20.99
C SER A 116 -2.10 26.10 -20.04
N SER A 117 -1.84 26.06 -18.74
CA SER A 117 -2.71 26.71 -17.76
C SER A 117 -2.76 28.23 -17.90
N LYS A 118 -1.65 28.90 -18.23
CA LYS A 118 -1.60 30.37 -18.31
C LYS A 118 -2.00 30.93 -19.67
N GLY A 119 -1.91 30.12 -20.72
CA GLY A 119 -2.20 30.53 -22.10
C GLY A 119 -3.40 29.80 -22.71
N GLU A 120 -4.28 29.23 -21.89
CA GLU A 120 -5.51 28.52 -22.27
C GLU A 120 -6.27 29.25 -23.38
N ASP A 121 -6.60 30.54 -23.19
CA ASP A 121 -7.29 31.37 -24.20
C ASP A 121 -6.58 31.40 -25.57
N GLN A 122 -5.25 31.38 -25.58
CA GLN A 122 -4.48 31.40 -26.83
C GLN A 122 -4.38 30.02 -27.48
N ILE A 123 -4.35 28.95 -26.66
CA ILE A 123 -4.38 27.57 -27.14
C ILE A 123 -5.74 27.26 -27.74
N ASP A 124 -6.84 27.67 -27.09
CA ASP A 124 -8.19 27.51 -27.61
C ASP A 124 -8.35 28.22 -28.96
N ALA A 125 -7.88 29.47 -29.06
CA ALA A 125 -7.91 30.21 -30.32
C ALA A 125 -7.06 29.56 -31.43
N LEU A 126 -5.94 28.90 -31.06
CA LEU A 126 -5.12 28.14 -31.99
C LEU A 126 -5.81 26.85 -32.44
N TYR A 127 -6.44 26.13 -31.51
CA TYR A 127 -7.24 24.94 -31.77
C TYR A 127 -8.38 25.26 -32.76
N GLU A 128 -9.18 26.30 -32.49
CA GLU A 128 -10.27 26.72 -33.37
C GLU A 128 -9.77 27.07 -34.79
N ALA A 129 -8.62 27.73 -34.89
CA ALA A 129 -8.03 28.10 -36.17
C ALA A 129 -7.49 26.89 -36.95
N GLN A 130 -6.90 25.90 -36.25
CA GLN A 130 -6.43 24.65 -36.83
C GLN A 130 -7.60 23.76 -37.31
N GLU A 131 -8.67 23.66 -36.51
CA GLU A 131 -9.89 22.91 -36.86
C GLU A 131 -10.56 23.51 -38.11
N ALA A 132 -10.77 24.83 -38.12
CA ALA A 132 -11.35 25.52 -39.28
C ALA A 132 -10.49 25.38 -40.55
N LEU A 133 -9.16 25.36 -40.41
CA LEU A 133 -8.27 25.11 -41.54
C LEU A 133 -8.41 23.69 -42.07
N ALA A 134 -8.42 22.68 -41.18
CA ALA A 134 -8.56 21.28 -41.56
C ALA A 134 -9.89 21.01 -42.31
N GLU A 135 -11.01 21.55 -41.82
CA GLU A 135 -12.31 21.42 -42.47
C GLU A 135 -12.34 22.01 -43.90
N LEU A 136 -11.68 23.16 -44.10
CA LEU A 136 -11.66 23.85 -45.39
C LEU A 136 -10.70 23.19 -46.39
N GLU A 137 -9.60 22.60 -45.91
CA GLU A 137 -8.69 21.82 -46.74
C GLU A 137 -9.38 20.58 -47.34
N GLU A 138 -10.32 19.96 -46.62
CA GLU A 138 -11.14 18.85 -47.14
C GLU A 138 -12.15 19.30 -48.22
N GLN A 139 -12.58 20.56 -48.19
CA GLN A 139 -13.60 21.11 -49.11
C GLN A 139 -13.04 21.62 -50.45
N ASP A 140 -11.70 21.63 -50.64
CA ASP A 140 -10.98 22.14 -51.83
C ASP A 140 -11.32 23.60 -52.21
N ASP A 141 -11.78 24.43 -51.26
CA ASP A 141 -11.94 25.87 -51.44
C ASP A 141 -10.61 26.59 -51.21
N LYS A 142 -9.90 26.88 -52.29
CA LYS A 142 -8.57 27.49 -52.27
C LYS A 142 -8.55 28.89 -51.64
N GLU A 143 -9.61 29.67 -51.78
CA GLU A 143 -9.64 31.05 -51.25
C GLU A 143 -9.94 31.03 -49.75
N ALA A 144 -10.91 30.22 -49.33
CA ALA A 144 -11.23 30.05 -47.91
C ALA A 144 -10.06 29.40 -47.15
N THR A 145 -9.42 28.37 -47.72
CA THR A 145 -8.22 27.73 -47.15
C THR A 145 -7.08 28.72 -46.96
N ALA A 146 -6.82 29.59 -47.94
CA ALA A 146 -5.76 30.60 -47.82
C ALA A 146 -6.01 31.59 -46.67
N ARG A 147 -7.27 31.99 -46.45
CA ARG A 147 -7.64 32.85 -45.32
C ARG A 147 -7.52 32.11 -43.98
N ALA A 148 -7.92 30.85 -43.93
CA ALA A 148 -7.79 30.02 -42.73
C ALA A 148 -6.32 29.80 -42.34
N ARG A 149 -5.42 29.60 -43.32
CA ARG A 149 -3.96 29.52 -43.06
C ARG A 149 -3.39 30.80 -42.47
N GLU A 150 -3.81 31.98 -42.94
CA GLU A 150 -3.37 33.25 -42.35
C GLU A 150 -3.95 33.45 -40.94
N ALA A 151 -5.17 32.97 -40.67
CA ALA A 151 -5.77 33.01 -39.35
C ALA A 151 -5.06 32.07 -38.36
N GLU A 152 -4.76 30.84 -38.76
CA GLU A 152 -3.95 29.89 -37.98
C GLU A 152 -2.58 30.48 -37.66
N LYS A 153 -1.90 31.04 -38.66
CA LYS A 153 -0.60 31.70 -38.46
C LYS A 153 -0.67 32.88 -37.49
N ALA A 154 -1.75 33.66 -37.54
CA ALA A 154 -1.98 34.74 -36.59
C ALA A 154 -2.23 34.21 -35.17
N ALA A 155 -3.04 33.16 -35.02
CA ALA A 155 -3.28 32.49 -33.73
C ALA A 155 -1.97 31.90 -33.17
N ARG A 156 -1.16 31.24 -34.00
CA ARG A 156 0.16 30.73 -33.62
C ARG A 156 1.10 31.85 -33.18
N SER A 157 1.11 32.99 -33.88
CA SER A 157 1.90 34.16 -33.47
C SER A 157 1.45 34.74 -32.13
N ASN A 158 0.13 34.73 -31.84
CA ASN A 158 -0.42 35.18 -30.56
C ASN A 158 -0.02 34.24 -29.42
N TRP A 159 -0.11 32.92 -29.66
CA TRP A 159 0.38 31.90 -28.74
C TRP A 159 1.86 32.10 -28.43
N LEU A 160 2.72 32.21 -29.44
CA LEU A 160 4.17 32.42 -29.25
C LEU A 160 4.48 33.69 -28.43
N SER A 161 3.73 34.77 -28.65
CA SER A 161 3.86 36.01 -27.88
C SER A 161 3.41 35.83 -26.42
N ALA A 162 2.38 35.01 -26.18
CA ALA A 162 1.96 34.66 -24.82
C ALA A 162 2.99 33.78 -24.12
N LEU A 163 3.51 32.77 -24.82
CA LEU A 163 4.55 31.86 -24.35
C LEU A 163 5.82 32.61 -23.93
N GLU A 164 6.28 33.60 -24.70
CA GLU A 164 7.43 34.44 -24.31
C GLU A 164 7.20 35.16 -22.96
N ARG A 165 5.98 35.66 -22.72
CA ARG A 165 5.61 36.27 -21.43
C ARG A 165 5.56 35.24 -20.31
N ILE A 166 5.02 34.05 -20.58
CA ILE A 166 4.94 32.95 -19.62
C ILE A 166 6.34 32.43 -19.27
N ALA A 167 7.25 32.35 -20.24
CA ALA A 167 8.61 31.87 -20.05
C ALA A 167 9.39 32.70 -19.01
N ASN A 168 9.11 34.01 -18.94
CA ASN A 168 9.67 34.89 -17.91
C ASN A 168 9.18 34.57 -16.48
N SER A 169 8.15 33.74 -16.33
CA SER A 169 7.62 33.29 -15.04
C SER A 169 8.12 31.92 -14.60
N PHE A 170 8.92 31.23 -15.44
CA PHE A 170 9.53 29.96 -15.06
C PHE A 170 10.56 30.16 -13.95
N VAL A 171 10.39 29.42 -12.85
CA VAL A 171 11.33 29.39 -11.74
C VAL A 171 12.19 28.15 -11.90
N ARG A 172 13.47 28.34 -12.21
CA ARG A 172 14.40 27.24 -12.51
C ARG A 172 14.52 26.26 -11.35
N GLU A 173 14.59 26.75 -10.12
CA GLU A 173 14.75 25.91 -8.93
C GLU A 173 13.50 25.05 -8.64
N GLU A 174 12.33 25.44 -9.15
CA GLU A 174 11.09 24.65 -9.04
C GLU A 174 10.99 23.59 -10.13
N ILE A 175 11.49 23.90 -11.34
CA ILE A 175 11.33 23.07 -12.55
C ILE A 175 12.51 22.10 -12.74
N ASP A 176 13.73 22.49 -12.38
CA ASP A 176 14.94 21.66 -12.37
C ASP A 176 15.55 21.65 -10.95
N PRO A 177 14.90 20.99 -9.98
CA PRO A 177 15.31 21.02 -8.58
C PRO A 177 16.69 20.38 -8.34
N TYR A 178 17.15 19.55 -9.28
CA TYR A 178 18.46 18.89 -9.21
C TYR A 178 19.57 19.67 -9.93
N GLY A 179 19.25 20.79 -10.59
CA GLY A 179 20.22 21.66 -11.24
C GLY A 179 20.98 21.00 -12.40
N ARG A 180 20.35 20.05 -13.09
CA ARG A 180 20.96 19.20 -14.12
C ARG A 180 21.04 19.88 -15.49
N LEU A 181 20.20 20.86 -15.74
CA LEU A 181 20.20 21.65 -16.98
C LEU A 181 21.29 22.74 -16.90
N ALA A 182 22.55 22.34 -16.84
CA ALA A 182 23.69 23.23 -16.66
C ALA A 182 24.03 24.04 -17.93
N GLY A 183 24.77 25.14 -17.75
CA GLY A 183 25.19 25.99 -18.86
C GLY A 183 24.00 26.50 -19.68
N ASP A 184 24.06 26.30 -21.00
CA ASP A 184 23.05 26.77 -21.94
C ASP A 184 21.83 25.82 -22.06
N ASP A 185 21.84 24.65 -21.40
CA ASP A 185 20.77 23.64 -21.53
C ASP A 185 19.39 24.17 -21.11
N TRP A 186 19.34 24.97 -20.04
CA TRP A 186 18.10 25.63 -19.61
C TRP A 186 17.56 26.58 -20.67
N THR A 187 18.44 27.41 -21.24
CA THR A 187 18.06 28.37 -22.29
C THR A 187 17.59 27.64 -23.54
N LEU A 188 18.31 26.59 -23.96
CA LEU A 188 17.92 25.75 -25.10
C LEU A 188 16.56 25.10 -24.90
N LEU A 189 16.27 24.62 -23.68
CA LEU A 189 14.96 24.05 -23.36
C LEU A 189 13.85 25.11 -23.49
N VAL A 190 14.03 26.28 -22.86
CA VAL A 190 13.05 27.37 -22.92
C VAL A 190 12.83 27.85 -24.37
N GLU A 191 13.90 27.96 -25.16
CA GLU A 191 13.82 28.30 -26.59
C GLU A 191 13.07 27.22 -27.39
N SER A 192 13.29 25.95 -27.09
CA SER A 192 12.62 24.82 -27.78
C SER A 192 11.10 24.82 -27.61
N LEU A 193 10.54 25.46 -26.57
CA LEU A 193 9.09 25.58 -26.39
C LEU A 193 8.41 26.33 -27.55
N GLN A 194 9.15 27.11 -28.35
CA GLN A 194 8.59 27.73 -29.55
C GLN A 194 8.17 26.71 -30.62
N GLU A 195 8.82 25.54 -30.62
CA GLU A 195 8.55 24.42 -31.52
C GLU A 195 7.44 23.49 -30.99
N TRP A 196 7.06 23.61 -29.72
CA TRP A 196 5.98 22.84 -29.12
C TRP A 196 4.64 23.13 -29.81
N ASP A 197 3.89 22.07 -30.09
CA ASP A 197 2.48 22.16 -30.51
C ASP A 197 1.59 21.89 -29.29
N PRO A 198 0.97 22.93 -28.69
CA PRO A 198 0.13 22.76 -27.50
C PRO A 198 -1.23 22.13 -27.80
N VAL A 199 -1.67 22.12 -29.06
CA VAL A 199 -2.98 21.58 -29.45
C VAL A 199 -2.91 20.06 -29.61
N ASN A 200 -1.89 19.60 -30.34
CA ASN A 200 -1.66 18.16 -30.56
C ASN A 200 -0.75 17.53 -29.50
N GLU A 201 -0.34 18.32 -28.50
CA GLU A 201 0.59 17.93 -27.44
C GLU A 201 1.91 17.31 -27.97
N VAL A 202 2.38 17.79 -29.12
CA VAL A 202 3.60 17.26 -29.75
C VAL A 202 4.83 17.98 -29.16
N PRO A 203 5.69 17.27 -28.39
CA PRO A 203 6.87 17.88 -27.79
C PRO A 203 7.88 18.35 -28.85
N PRO A 204 8.71 19.35 -28.53
CA PRO A 204 9.72 19.83 -29.45
C PRO A 204 10.83 18.78 -29.68
N PRO A 205 11.56 18.85 -30.82
CA PRO A 205 12.59 17.86 -31.16
C PRO A 205 13.65 17.65 -30.09
N LEU A 206 14.01 18.70 -29.31
CA LEU A 206 14.94 18.57 -28.19
C LEU A 206 14.45 17.55 -27.15
N VAL A 207 13.15 17.58 -26.84
CA VAL A 207 12.51 16.71 -25.85
C VAL A 207 12.32 15.32 -26.43
N SER A 208 11.77 15.18 -27.64
CA SER A 208 11.62 13.86 -28.28
C SER A 208 12.96 13.15 -28.46
N ASN A 209 14.02 13.86 -28.85
CA ASN A 209 15.36 13.27 -28.95
C ASN A 209 15.89 12.85 -27.58
N ALA A 210 15.62 13.62 -26.53
CA ALA A 210 15.99 13.25 -25.16
C ALA A 210 15.25 11.99 -24.69
N GLU A 211 13.95 11.85 -25.01
CA GLU A 211 13.17 10.64 -24.76
C GLU A 211 13.75 9.42 -25.49
N GLU A 212 14.04 9.57 -26.79
CA GLU A 212 14.64 8.50 -27.60
C GLU A 212 16.02 8.09 -27.08
N ASP A 213 16.88 9.06 -26.74
CA ASP A 213 18.22 8.80 -26.21
C ASP A 213 18.15 8.12 -24.84
N MET A 214 17.24 8.56 -23.96
CA MET A 214 17.00 7.94 -22.66
C MET A 214 16.52 6.50 -22.82
N ALA A 215 15.50 6.27 -23.64
CA ALA A 215 14.96 4.93 -23.92
C ALA A 215 16.04 4.02 -24.50
N LYS A 216 16.87 4.52 -25.43
CA LYS A 216 17.98 3.77 -26.00
C LYS A 216 19.07 3.41 -24.99
N LYS A 217 19.40 4.33 -24.07
CA LYS A 217 20.38 4.10 -23.00
C LYS A 217 19.88 3.07 -21.99
N MET A 218 18.57 3.07 -21.71
CA MET A 218 17.97 2.26 -20.65
C MET A 218 17.28 0.99 -21.12
N SER A 219 17.08 0.80 -22.43
CA SER A 219 16.26 -0.28 -23.02
C SER A 219 16.53 -1.66 -22.42
N SER A 220 17.79 -2.10 -22.39
CA SER A 220 18.14 -3.42 -21.83
C SER A 220 17.81 -3.58 -20.35
N PHE A 221 17.89 -2.51 -19.56
CA PHE A 221 17.55 -2.55 -18.15
C PHE A 221 16.03 -2.44 -17.96
N GLU A 222 15.35 -1.64 -18.78
CA GLU A 222 13.88 -1.55 -18.78
C GLU A 222 13.23 -2.88 -19.15
N GLU A 223 13.75 -3.58 -20.17
CA GLU A 223 13.35 -4.93 -20.55
C GLU A 223 13.54 -5.91 -19.38
N ALA A 224 14.74 -5.94 -18.78
CA ALA A 224 15.03 -6.81 -17.65
C ALA A 224 14.17 -6.52 -16.41
N LYS A 225 13.90 -5.24 -16.12
CA LYS A 225 13.00 -4.80 -15.05
C LYS A 225 11.58 -5.27 -15.32
N THR A 226 11.09 -5.13 -16.55
CA THR A 226 9.75 -5.57 -16.96
C THR A 226 9.61 -7.09 -16.86
N GLU A 227 10.62 -7.84 -17.30
CA GLU A 227 10.67 -9.30 -17.12
C GLU A 227 10.61 -9.67 -15.62
N PHE A 228 11.36 -8.96 -14.78
CA PHE A 228 11.37 -9.16 -13.33
C PHE A 228 9.98 -8.93 -12.73
N GLU A 229 9.34 -7.79 -13.02
CA GLU A 229 7.99 -7.44 -12.53
C GLU A 229 6.91 -8.43 -12.99
N SER A 230 7.01 -8.90 -14.23
CA SER A 230 6.03 -9.83 -14.81
C SER A 230 6.16 -11.26 -14.29
N ALA A 231 7.32 -11.63 -13.72
CA ALA A 231 7.58 -13.00 -13.28
C ALA A 231 6.58 -13.52 -12.24
N VAL A 232 6.10 -12.64 -11.34
CA VAL A 232 5.23 -13.01 -10.20
C VAL A 232 3.73 -12.97 -10.53
N VAL A 233 3.33 -12.49 -11.71
CA VAL A 233 1.92 -12.17 -12.03
C VAL A 233 0.98 -13.36 -11.80
N GLU A 234 1.31 -14.54 -12.33
CA GLU A 234 0.45 -15.72 -12.19
C GLU A 234 0.32 -16.17 -10.72
N LEU A 235 1.39 -16.07 -9.93
CA LEU A 235 1.35 -16.40 -8.49
C LEU A 235 0.54 -15.37 -7.70
N ARG A 236 0.61 -14.09 -8.10
CA ARG A 236 -0.18 -12.99 -7.53
C ARG A 236 -1.67 -13.17 -7.82
N ASP A 237 -2.03 -13.56 -9.03
CA ASP A 237 -3.41 -13.85 -9.43
C ASP A 237 -3.97 -15.06 -8.69
N PHE A 238 -3.15 -16.13 -8.57
CA PHE A 238 -3.48 -17.31 -7.78
C PHE A 238 -3.77 -16.96 -6.31
N LYS A 239 -2.91 -16.13 -5.70
CA LYS A 239 -3.09 -15.60 -4.35
C LYS A 239 -4.40 -14.83 -4.22
N GLU A 240 -4.70 -13.92 -5.13
CA GLU A 240 -5.90 -13.07 -5.04
C GLU A 240 -7.19 -13.89 -5.18
N ARG A 241 -7.20 -14.86 -6.11
CA ARG A 241 -8.33 -15.80 -6.25
C ARG A 241 -8.62 -16.52 -4.95
N PHE A 242 -7.60 -17.09 -4.31
CA PHE A 242 -7.80 -17.83 -3.05
C PHE A 242 -8.03 -16.93 -1.84
N ARG A 243 -7.52 -15.70 -1.83
CA ARG A 243 -7.89 -14.69 -0.84
C ARG A 243 -9.39 -14.44 -0.84
N MET A 244 -9.97 -14.18 -2.02
CA MET A 244 -11.41 -13.95 -2.17
C MET A 244 -12.24 -15.15 -1.70
N THR A 245 -11.81 -16.35 -2.07
CA THR A 245 -12.41 -17.60 -1.59
C THR A 245 -12.36 -17.72 -0.07
N ALA A 246 -11.19 -17.52 0.54
CA ALA A 246 -11.00 -17.67 1.98
C ALA A 246 -11.79 -16.64 2.79
N MET A 247 -11.85 -15.40 2.29
CA MET A 247 -12.72 -14.37 2.87
C MET A 247 -14.19 -14.76 2.81
N ALA A 248 -14.68 -15.24 1.65
CA ALA A 248 -16.07 -15.70 1.53
C ALA A 248 -16.39 -16.85 2.50
N VAL A 249 -15.48 -17.83 2.65
CA VAL A 249 -15.65 -18.93 3.61
C VAL A 249 -15.66 -18.42 5.05
N LYS A 250 -14.78 -17.47 5.40
CA LYS A 250 -14.77 -16.84 6.72
C LYS A 250 -16.09 -16.11 6.99
N ASP A 251 -16.58 -15.31 6.05
CA ASP A 251 -17.81 -14.53 6.21
C ASP A 251 -19.04 -15.45 6.36
N GLU A 252 -19.13 -16.50 5.55
CA GLU A 252 -20.16 -17.52 5.67
C GLU A 252 -20.12 -18.21 7.05
N ALA A 253 -18.93 -18.58 7.51
CA ALA A 253 -18.74 -19.23 8.81
C ALA A 253 -19.08 -18.30 9.98
N VAL A 254 -18.69 -17.02 9.93
CA VAL A 254 -19.07 -16.02 10.95
C VAL A 254 -20.58 -15.83 10.97
N ALA A 255 -21.22 -15.78 9.80
CA ALA A 255 -22.67 -15.69 9.71
C ALA A 255 -23.33 -16.92 10.37
N ASP A 256 -22.87 -18.13 10.08
CA ASP A 256 -23.42 -19.36 10.66
C ASP A 256 -23.21 -19.44 12.18
N LEU A 257 -21.98 -19.20 12.66
CA LEU A 257 -21.63 -19.24 14.09
C LEU A 257 -22.40 -18.20 14.93
N THR A 258 -22.79 -17.08 14.31
CA THR A 258 -23.59 -16.03 14.97
C THR A 258 -25.09 -16.17 14.71
N ALA A 259 -25.55 -17.15 13.92
CA ALA A 259 -26.94 -17.29 13.49
C ALA A 259 -27.91 -17.38 14.67
N GLU A 260 -27.60 -18.16 15.70
CA GLU A 260 -28.44 -18.28 16.89
C GLU A 260 -28.58 -16.96 17.64
N ALA A 261 -27.45 -16.29 17.90
CA ALA A 261 -27.42 -15.01 18.59
C ALA A 261 -28.16 -13.92 17.79
N ARG A 262 -27.95 -13.87 16.47
CA ARG A 262 -28.63 -12.95 15.55
C ARG A 262 -30.13 -13.21 15.53
N LYS A 263 -30.55 -14.47 15.40
CA LYS A 263 -31.97 -14.85 15.43
C LYS A 263 -32.62 -14.47 16.75
N LYS A 264 -31.97 -14.75 17.87
CA LYS A 264 -32.44 -14.36 19.20
C LYS A 264 -32.58 -12.84 19.32
N ALA A 265 -31.56 -12.09 18.91
CA ALA A 265 -31.57 -10.62 18.96
C ALA A 265 -32.68 -10.01 18.10
N LEU A 266 -32.90 -10.55 16.89
CA LEU A 266 -34.00 -10.11 16.01
C LEU A 266 -35.38 -10.44 16.61
N MET A 267 -35.54 -11.61 17.24
CA MET A 267 -36.79 -11.98 17.92
C MET A 267 -37.06 -11.10 19.15
N GLU A 268 -36.04 -10.79 19.95
CA GLU A 268 -36.13 -9.88 21.08
C GLU A 268 -36.41 -8.44 20.62
N GLY A 269 -35.77 -8.00 19.53
CA GLY A 269 -36.02 -6.72 18.87
C GLY A 269 -37.46 -6.61 18.35
N ALA A 270 -37.95 -7.63 17.66
CA ALA A 270 -39.33 -7.70 17.18
C ALA A 270 -40.34 -7.63 18.34
N ALA A 271 -40.07 -8.33 19.44
CA ALA A 271 -40.91 -8.29 20.64
C ALA A 271 -40.94 -6.90 21.30
N ALA A 272 -39.84 -6.14 21.21
CA ALA A 272 -39.72 -4.80 21.78
C ALA A 272 -40.18 -3.67 20.82
N ALA A 273 -40.25 -3.93 19.51
CA ALA A 273 -40.62 -2.94 18.50
C ALA A 273 -42.05 -2.43 18.70
N GLN A 274 -42.24 -1.11 18.70
CA GLN A 274 -43.56 -0.48 18.84
C GLN A 274 -44.28 -0.37 17.48
N ASP A 275 -43.52 -0.14 16.42
CA ASP A 275 -44.01 -0.06 15.05
C ASP A 275 -44.35 -1.46 14.50
N PRO A 276 -45.58 -1.69 13.99
CA PRO A 276 -45.98 -2.96 13.39
C PRO A 276 -45.13 -3.37 12.18
N GLU A 277 -44.69 -2.41 11.35
CA GLU A 277 -43.94 -2.71 10.12
C GLU A 277 -42.50 -3.16 10.46
N GLU A 278 -41.82 -2.45 11.37
CA GLU A 278 -40.51 -2.86 11.88
C GLU A 278 -40.55 -4.22 12.59
N ARG A 279 -41.62 -4.51 13.35
CA ARG A 279 -41.82 -5.81 14.00
C ARG A 279 -41.93 -6.94 12.98
N GLU A 280 -42.71 -6.75 11.92
CA GLU A 280 -42.90 -7.76 10.87
C GLU A 280 -41.61 -7.98 10.08
N ARG A 281 -40.86 -6.91 9.77
CA ARG A 281 -39.54 -7.00 9.13
C ARG A 281 -38.57 -7.83 9.97
N MET A 282 -38.37 -7.49 11.24
CA MET A 282 -37.44 -8.21 12.13
C MET A 282 -37.85 -9.68 12.34
N ALA A 283 -39.15 -9.95 12.48
CA ALA A 283 -39.66 -11.32 12.58
C ALA A 283 -39.43 -12.12 11.29
N GLY A 284 -39.62 -11.48 10.12
CA GLY A 284 -39.32 -12.05 8.81
C GLY A 284 -37.83 -12.37 8.63
N GLU A 285 -36.96 -11.44 9.00
CA GLU A 285 -35.49 -11.64 8.99
C GLU A 285 -35.08 -12.78 9.93
N ALA A 286 -35.63 -12.85 11.14
CA ALA A 286 -35.37 -13.93 12.08
C ALA A 286 -35.84 -15.31 11.56
N ALA A 287 -36.98 -15.34 10.87
CA ALA A 287 -37.53 -16.56 10.28
C ALA A 287 -36.66 -17.06 9.10
N ALA A 288 -36.06 -16.15 8.35
CA ALA A 288 -35.15 -16.48 7.24
C ALA A 288 -33.80 -17.04 7.70
N ILE A 289 -33.39 -16.82 8.95
CA ILE A 289 -32.14 -17.38 9.50
C ILE A 289 -32.29 -18.89 9.73
N VAL A 290 -31.53 -19.65 8.93
CA VAL A 290 -31.30 -21.09 9.09
C VAL A 290 -30.14 -21.30 10.05
N ILE A 291 -30.36 -22.11 11.09
CA ILE A 291 -29.32 -22.52 12.04
C ILE A 291 -28.85 -23.91 11.62
N GLN A 292 -27.57 -24.04 11.29
CA GLN A 292 -26.94 -25.32 11.02
C GLN A 292 -26.33 -25.88 12.31
N GLU A 293 -26.22 -27.20 12.41
CA GLU A 293 -25.57 -27.83 13.57
C GLU A 293 -24.05 -27.59 13.57
N THR A 294 -23.43 -27.64 12.38
CA THR A 294 -21.99 -27.38 12.18
C THR A 294 -21.74 -26.81 10.80
N PHE A 295 -20.91 -25.78 10.70
CA PHE A 295 -20.45 -25.25 9.42
C PHE A 295 -19.56 -26.26 8.66
N PRO A 296 -19.77 -26.50 7.36
CA PRO A 296 -19.12 -27.58 6.62
C PRO A 296 -17.70 -27.23 6.12
N PHE A 297 -16.77 -27.00 7.04
CA PHE A 297 -15.38 -26.65 6.70
C PHE A 297 -14.68 -27.69 5.81
N ASP A 298 -14.88 -28.98 6.05
CA ASP A 298 -14.29 -30.05 5.22
C ASP A 298 -14.66 -29.92 3.75
N ALA A 299 -15.93 -29.64 3.46
CA ALA A 299 -16.42 -29.47 2.10
C ALA A 299 -15.87 -28.20 1.44
N LYS A 300 -15.75 -27.11 2.21
CA LYS A 300 -15.17 -25.86 1.74
C LYS A 300 -13.66 -25.97 1.51
N ALA A 301 -12.96 -26.84 2.25
CA ALA A 301 -11.51 -26.95 2.18
C ALA A 301 -10.99 -27.73 0.96
N VAL A 302 -11.84 -28.53 0.31
CA VAL A 302 -11.48 -29.35 -0.87
C VAL A 302 -10.78 -28.53 -1.95
N GLN A 303 -11.26 -27.31 -2.23
CA GLN A 303 -10.69 -26.44 -3.26
C GLN A 303 -9.23 -26.05 -2.98
N TYR A 304 -8.83 -25.89 -1.71
CA TYR A 304 -7.44 -25.61 -1.37
C TYR A 304 -6.56 -26.82 -1.63
N TYR A 305 -7.04 -28.01 -1.25
CA TYR A 305 -6.32 -29.26 -1.48
C TYR A 305 -6.14 -29.57 -2.96
N GLU A 306 -7.18 -29.35 -3.79
CA GLU A 306 -7.12 -29.54 -5.24
C GLU A 306 -6.17 -28.54 -5.91
N SER A 307 -6.00 -27.34 -5.33
CA SER A 307 -5.12 -26.30 -5.88
C SER A 307 -3.63 -26.48 -5.57
N LYS A 308 -3.25 -27.44 -4.74
CA LYS A 308 -1.85 -27.67 -4.35
C LYS A 308 -0.95 -28.01 -5.54
N GLU A 309 -1.46 -28.80 -6.49
CA GLU A 309 -0.72 -29.14 -7.72
C GLU A 309 -0.60 -27.93 -8.67
N GLU A 310 -1.64 -27.11 -8.75
CA GLU A 310 -1.61 -25.86 -9.51
C GLU A 310 -0.57 -24.89 -8.93
N HIS A 311 -0.55 -24.70 -7.60
CA HIS A 311 0.47 -23.90 -6.92
C HIS A 311 1.88 -24.41 -7.21
N ALA A 312 2.13 -25.72 -7.12
CA ALA A 312 3.45 -26.29 -7.37
C ALA A 312 3.95 -25.96 -8.79
N LYS A 313 3.09 -26.10 -9.80
CA LYS A 313 3.42 -25.75 -11.20
C LYS A 313 3.70 -24.25 -11.37
N LEU A 314 2.89 -23.40 -10.72
CA LEU A 314 3.09 -21.95 -10.76
C LEU A 314 4.38 -21.53 -10.04
N ALA A 315 4.72 -22.19 -8.93
CA ALA A 315 5.95 -21.95 -8.19
C ALA A 315 7.19 -22.33 -9.01
N GLU A 316 7.16 -23.47 -9.70
CA GLU A 316 8.23 -23.88 -10.63
C GLU A 316 8.39 -22.87 -11.77
N ALA A 317 7.29 -22.52 -12.45
CA ALA A 317 7.30 -21.55 -13.54
C ALA A 317 7.77 -20.16 -13.08
N TYR A 318 7.38 -19.74 -11.87
CA TYR A 318 7.86 -18.50 -11.26
C TYR A 318 9.38 -18.52 -11.05
N LEU A 319 9.93 -19.60 -10.50
CA LEU A 319 11.37 -19.70 -10.23
C LEU A 319 12.18 -19.68 -11.54
N GLU A 320 11.69 -20.33 -12.60
CA GLU A 320 12.30 -20.27 -13.93
C GLU A 320 12.28 -18.84 -14.50
N LYS A 321 11.13 -18.15 -14.43
CA LYS A 321 10.99 -16.74 -14.88
C LYS A 321 11.89 -15.81 -14.06
N LEU A 322 11.95 -15.98 -12.74
CA LEU A 322 12.81 -15.20 -11.86
C LEU A 322 14.29 -15.40 -12.19
N GLU A 323 14.72 -16.65 -12.41
CA GLU A 323 16.10 -16.94 -12.80
C GLU A 323 16.46 -16.29 -14.14
N ALA A 324 15.54 -16.35 -15.12
CA ALA A 324 15.72 -15.68 -16.41
C ALA A 324 15.84 -14.16 -16.26
N ALA A 325 14.94 -13.54 -15.48
CA ALA A 325 14.95 -12.10 -15.22
C ALA A 325 16.23 -11.65 -14.50
N ILE A 326 16.72 -12.42 -13.52
CA ILE A 326 17.99 -12.10 -12.84
C ILE A 326 19.17 -12.18 -13.81
N LYS A 327 19.13 -13.08 -14.80
CA LYS A 327 20.18 -13.18 -15.83
C LYS A 327 20.12 -12.04 -16.85
N SER A 328 18.95 -11.46 -17.11
CA SER A 328 18.80 -10.32 -18.02
C SER A 328 19.18 -8.99 -17.37
N LEU A 329 19.20 -8.90 -16.03
CA LEU A 329 19.69 -7.71 -15.33
C LEU A 329 21.14 -7.35 -15.71
N PRO A 330 21.48 -6.05 -15.78
CA PRO A 330 22.85 -5.61 -16.02
C PRO A 330 23.87 -6.26 -15.06
N LYS A 331 25.00 -6.73 -15.57
CA LYS A 331 26.00 -7.41 -14.72
C LYS A 331 26.75 -6.45 -13.78
N VAL A 332 27.00 -5.25 -14.28
CA VAL A 332 27.71 -4.17 -13.58
C VAL A 332 27.00 -2.87 -13.96
N PRO A 333 26.18 -2.30 -13.06
CA PRO A 333 25.62 -0.97 -13.26
C PRO A 333 26.73 0.08 -13.37
N GLY A 334 26.48 1.14 -14.13
CA GLY A 334 27.35 2.31 -14.22
C GLY A 334 27.31 3.18 -12.96
N SER A 335 26.18 3.19 -12.24
CA SER A 335 25.99 3.96 -11.02
C SER A 335 26.47 3.23 -9.76
N GLU A 336 27.15 3.95 -8.85
CA GLU A 336 27.49 3.44 -7.51
C GLU A 336 26.22 3.11 -6.71
N ARG A 337 25.16 3.91 -6.85
CA ARG A 337 23.89 3.68 -6.16
C ARG A 337 23.17 2.45 -6.72
N ALA A 338 23.18 2.26 -8.05
CA ALA A 338 22.62 1.07 -8.65
C ALA A 338 23.41 -0.19 -8.25
N LEU A 339 24.74 -0.08 -8.14
CA LEU A 339 25.58 -1.17 -7.65
C LEU A 339 25.22 -1.58 -6.22
N GLN A 340 24.99 -0.61 -5.31
CA GLN A 340 24.57 -0.89 -3.92
C GLN A 340 23.25 -1.67 -3.88
N SER A 341 22.23 -1.23 -4.63
CA SER A 341 20.94 -1.93 -4.72
C SER A 341 21.09 -3.34 -5.31
N PHE A 342 21.99 -3.55 -6.27
CA PHE A 342 22.29 -4.88 -6.81
C PHE A 342 23.04 -5.79 -5.84
N GLU A 343 23.93 -5.24 -5.02
CA GLU A 343 24.57 -6.01 -3.94
C GLU A 343 23.56 -6.43 -2.87
N GLU A 344 22.61 -5.55 -2.53
CA GLU A 344 21.49 -5.89 -1.64
C GLU A 344 20.58 -6.96 -2.25
N LEU A 345 20.24 -6.84 -3.53
CA LEU A 345 19.48 -7.85 -4.27
C LEU A 345 20.19 -9.22 -4.22
N LYS A 346 21.49 -9.25 -4.54
CA LYS A 346 22.31 -10.47 -4.49
C LYS A 346 22.41 -11.07 -3.10
N ARG A 347 22.41 -10.24 -2.05
CA ARG A 347 22.46 -10.67 -0.66
C ARG A 347 21.11 -11.22 -0.18
N GLY A 348 20.00 -10.59 -0.59
CA GLY A 348 18.65 -10.97 -0.18
C GLY A 348 18.07 -12.15 -0.97
N LEU A 349 18.53 -12.37 -2.21
CA LEU A 349 18.00 -13.42 -3.08
C LEU A 349 18.11 -14.84 -2.48
N PRO A 350 19.24 -15.29 -1.90
CA PRO A 350 19.32 -16.63 -1.31
C PRO A 350 18.38 -16.82 -0.12
N GLU A 351 18.21 -15.78 0.71
CA GLU A 351 17.27 -15.80 1.83
C GLU A 351 15.82 -15.87 1.34
N PHE A 352 15.50 -15.06 0.32
CA PHE A 352 14.19 -15.12 -0.33
C PHE A 352 13.88 -16.50 -0.90
N LEU A 353 14.79 -17.11 -1.65
CA LEU A 353 14.59 -18.44 -2.24
C LEU A 353 14.39 -19.51 -1.15
N THR A 354 15.14 -19.42 -0.05
CA THR A 354 15.00 -20.33 1.09
C THR A 354 13.61 -20.20 1.74
N GLU A 355 13.14 -18.97 1.98
CA GLU A 355 11.80 -18.77 2.55
C GLU A 355 10.69 -19.14 1.56
N PHE A 356 10.90 -18.89 0.26
CA PHE A 356 9.96 -19.26 -0.79
C PHE A 356 9.74 -20.78 -0.85
N GLU A 357 10.82 -21.57 -0.80
CA GLU A 357 10.76 -23.03 -0.73
C GLU A 357 10.10 -23.51 0.56
N LYS A 358 10.42 -22.88 1.69
CA LYS A 358 9.81 -23.18 2.99
C LYS A 358 8.31 -22.92 3.00
N ASP A 359 7.86 -21.79 2.47
CA ASP A 359 6.42 -21.48 2.37
C ASP A 359 5.72 -22.37 1.34
N SER A 360 6.40 -22.76 0.25
CA SER A 360 5.88 -23.78 -0.68
C SER A 360 5.67 -25.10 0.04
N GLY A 361 6.64 -25.56 0.83
CA GLY A 361 6.54 -26.78 1.63
C GLY A 361 5.38 -26.73 2.64
N LYS A 362 5.28 -25.63 3.41
CA LYS A 362 4.16 -25.44 4.36
C LYS A 362 2.80 -25.44 3.67
N LEU A 363 2.70 -24.83 2.49
CA LEU A 363 1.47 -24.83 1.70
C LEU A 363 1.08 -26.26 1.27
N GLN A 364 2.05 -27.08 0.86
CA GLN A 364 1.81 -28.48 0.50
C GLN A 364 1.38 -29.33 1.71
N GLU A 365 1.94 -29.06 2.89
CA GLU A 365 1.59 -29.76 4.14
C GLU A 365 0.34 -29.19 4.83
N TRP A 366 -0.14 -28.03 4.40
CA TRP A 366 -1.23 -27.31 5.06
C TRP A 366 -2.51 -28.14 5.15
N ARG A 367 -3.17 -28.03 6.31
CA ARG A 367 -4.42 -28.71 6.65
C ARG A 367 -5.35 -27.78 7.40
N HIS A 368 -6.60 -27.69 6.93
CA HIS A 368 -7.61 -26.83 7.55
C HIS A 368 -8.07 -27.34 8.93
N ASP A 369 -7.93 -28.64 9.19
CA ASP A 369 -8.44 -29.32 10.38
C ASP A 369 -7.38 -29.50 11.49
N GLU A 370 -6.16 -29.01 11.27
CA GLU A 370 -5.11 -29.11 12.29
C GLU A 370 -5.40 -28.16 13.46
N PRO A 371 -5.58 -28.67 14.70
CA PRO A 371 -5.97 -27.84 15.82
C PRO A 371 -4.84 -26.92 16.26
N PHE A 372 -5.15 -25.65 16.47
CA PHE A 372 -4.28 -24.80 17.29
C PHE A 372 -4.33 -25.31 18.73
N SER A 373 -3.18 -25.29 19.42
CA SER A 373 -3.18 -25.45 20.88
C SER A 373 -3.36 -24.09 21.54
N MET A 374 -4.03 -24.06 22.69
CA MET A 374 -4.22 -22.82 23.46
C MET A 374 -2.89 -22.14 23.81
N GLY A 375 -1.84 -22.93 24.10
CA GLY A 375 -0.50 -22.42 24.38
C GLY A 375 0.14 -21.72 23.18
N ILE A 376 -0.05 -22.27 21.97
CA ILE A 376 0.43 -21.65 20.72
C ILE A 376 -0.30 -20.32 20.48
N SER A 377 -1.61 -20.25 20.68
CA SER A 377 -2.38 -19.02 20.51
C SER A 377 -1.91 -17.90 21.44
N ILE A 378 -1.61 -18.22 22.70
CA ILE A 378 -1.04 -17.24 23.64
C ILE A 378 0.35 -16.79 23.18
N LEU A 379 1.21 -17.71 22.73
CA LEU A 379 2.54 -17.36 22.23
C LEU A 379 2.47 -16.49 20.97
N MET A 380 1.56 -16.80 20.04
CA MET A 380 1.33 -15.98 18.85
C MET A 380 0.86 -14.57 19.20
N PHE A 381 0.02 -14.41 20.23
CA PHE A 381 -0.41 -13.10 20.71
C PHE A 381 0.75 -12.24 21.28
N PHE A 382 1.73 -12.85 21.95
CA PHE A 382 2.85 -12.08 22.50
C PHE A 382 4.00 -11.90 21.51
N PHE A 383 4.28 -12.92 20.69
CA PHE A 383 5.52 -13.05 19.91
C PHE A 383 5.30 -13.24 18.41
N GLY A 384 4.06 -13.14 17.91
CA GLY A 384 3.75 -13.16 16.49
C GLY A 384 4.52 -12.06 15.76
N LYS A 385 5.18 -12.42 14.65
CA LYS A 385 6.03 -11.52 13.86
C LYS A 385 5.32 -10.88 12.67
N ASP A 386 4.17 -11.43 12.26
CA ASP A 386 3.46 -10.99 11.06
C ASP A 386 2.51 -9.84 11.41
N TRP A 387 3.00 -8.61 11.29
CA TRP A 387 2.20 -7.38 11.37
C TRP A 387 1.79 -6.99 9.94
N VAL A 388 0.58 -7.37 9.50
CA VAL A 388 0.05 -6.98 8.19
C VAL A 388 -1.00 -5.89 8.37
N THR A 389 -0.58 -4.62 8.27
CA THR A 389 -1.39 -3.42 8.54
C THR A 389 -2.40 -3.03 7.46
N ASN A 390 -2.77 -3.93 6.53
CA ASN A 390 -3.77 -3.60 5.50
C ASN A 390 -4.54 -4.80 4.93
N SER A 391 -4.74 -5.82 5.74
CA SER A 391 -5.60 -6.97 5.45
C SER A 391 -6.52 -7.15 6.67
N ASP A 392 -7.57 -7.98 6.59
CA ASP A 392 -8.53 -8.25 7.70
C ASP A 392 -7.90 -8.84 9.01
N TRP A 393 -6.59 -8.71 9.15
CA TRP A 393 -5.66 -8.92 10.25
C TRP A 393 -5.83 -7.96 11.46
N HIS A 394 -6.91 -7.20 11.55
CA HIS A 394 -7.15 -6.31 12.70
C HIS A 394 -7.37 -7.05 14.05
N GLU A 395 -7.30 -8.39 14.10
CA GLU A 395 -7.68 -9.17 15.29
C GLU A 395 -6.57 -10.07 15.89
N PHE A 396 -5.37 -10.16 15.28
CA PHE A 396 -4.29 -11.02 15.79
C PHE A 396 -3.01 -10.23 16.08
N PHE A 397 -3.01 -9.57 17.25
CA PHE A 397 -1.91 -8.71 17.71
C PHE A 397 -0.72 -9.53 18.23
N GLY A 398 0.51 -9.14 17.84
CA GLY A 398 1.75 -9.43 18.54
C GLY A 398 2.18 -8.23 19.39
N LEU A 399 2.40 -8.37 20.70
CA LEU A 399 2.89 -7.27 21.56
C LEU A 399 4.38 -6.96 21.38
N LEU A 400 5.20 -7.92 20.93
CA LEU A 400 6.65 -7.71 20.76
C LEU A 400 7.02 -6.73 19.63
N PRO A 401 6.44 -6.82 18.41
CA PRO A 401 6.75 -5.88 17.32
C PRO A 401 6.46 -4.41 17.69
N LEU A 402 5.48 -4.16 18.56
CA LEU A 402 5.17 -2.82 19.10
C LEU A 402 6.25 -2.26 20.03
N LEU A 403 7.06 -3.12 20.66
CA LEU A 403 8.12 -2.73 21.59
C LEU A 403 9.51 -2.74 20.94
N THR A 404 9.70 -3.49 19.85
CA THR A 404 11.01 -3.63 19.17
C THR A 404 11.13 -2.84 17.86
N GLY A 405 10.05 -2.20 17.39
CA GLY A 405 9.99 -1.53 16.10
C GLY A 405 9.70 -2.53 14.97
N SER A 406 8.87 -2.10 14.01
CA SER A 406 8.49 -2.87 12.82
C SER A 406 9.67 -3.17 11.90
#